data_AF-A0A286AEA1-F1
#
_entry.id   AF-A0A286AEA1-F1
#
_cell.length_a   1.000
_cell.length_b   1.000
_cell.length_c   1.000
_cell.angle_alpha   90.00
_cell.angle_beta   90.00
_cell.angle_gamma   90.00
#
_symmetry.space_group_name_H-M   'P 1'
#
loop_
_entity.id
_entity.type
_entity.pdbx_description
1 polymer ?
#
loop_
_entity_poly.entity_id
_entity_poly.type
_entity_poly.pdbx_seq_one_letter_code
_entity_poly.pdbx_strand_id
1 'polypeptide(L)' 'MLTKVNINLIMAKEIRYPENLPLRFEVFKSGRKMKELAKAIGISRELLSYTINGHYKGINVVPKLKKELGIE' A
#
# COMPACT_ATOMS: atom_id res chain seq x y z
N MET A 1 29.10 24.90 10.48
CA MET A 1 28.54 24.37 9.22
C MET A 1 27.93 23.01 9.52
N LEU A 2 26.63 22.94 9.82
CA LEU A 2 25.91 21.67 9.92
C LEU A 2 25.37 21.36 8.53
N THR A 3 26.14 20.53 7.83
CA THR A 3 25.92 20.12 6.45
C THR A 3 24.58 19.42 6.32
N LYS A 4 23.66 20.07 5.59
CA LYS A 4 22.55 19.47 4.82
C LYS A 4 22.06 18.14 5.38
N VAL A 5 21.19 18.18 6.38
CA VAL A 5 20.25 17.08 6.63
C VAL A 5 19.58 16.81 5.28
N ASN A 6 19.79 15.59 4.80
CA ASN A 6 19.40 15.13 3.48
C ASN A 6 17.87 15.28 3.35
N ILE A 7 17.43 16.33 2.65
CA ILE A 7 16.02 16.70 2.43
C ILE A 7 15.26 15.57 1.71
N ASN A 8 15.97 14.57 1.18
CA ASN A 8 15.39 13.32 0.67
C ASN A 8 14.64 12.49 1.72
N LEU A 9 14.78 12.76 3.03
CA LEU A 9 13.93 12.14 4.06
C LEU A 9 12.56 12.81 4.25
N ILE A 10 12.33 14.02 3.70
CA ILE A 10 11.07 14.81 3.86
C ILE A 10 9.99 14.37 2.86
N MET A 11 10.13 13.21 2.23
CA MET A 11 9.06 12.59 1.43
C MET A 11 8.80 11.13 1.82
N ALA A 12 9.17 10.72 3.03
CA ALA A 12 8.47 9.62 3.66
C ALA A 12 7.03 10.10 3.90
N LYS A 13 6.15 9.92 2.89
CA LYS A 13 4.71 10.20 3.02
C LYS A 13 4.29 9.64 4.38
N GLU A 14 3.79 10.49 5.27
CA GLU A 14 3.42 10.02 6.60
C GLU A 14 2.47 8.82 6.47
N ILE A 15 2.76 7.77 7.24
CA ILE A 15 1.90 6.60 7.33
C ILE A 15 0.70 7.02 8.17
N ARG A 16 -0.41 7.31 7.52
CA ARG A 16 -1.67 7.73 8.14
C ARG A 16 -2.52 6.57 8.63
N TYR A 17 -2.29 5.39 8.05
CA TYR A 17 -3.07 4.16 8.24
C TYR A 17 -2.14 2.96 8.44
N PRO A 18 -1.42 2.88 9.57
CA PRO A 18 -0.48 1.80 9.84
C PRO A 18 -1.14 0.42 9.87
N GLU A 19 -2.44 0.33 10.13
CA GLU A 19 -3.23 -0.91 10.09
C GLU A 19 -3.23 -1.59 8.72
N ASN A 20 -2.90 -0.86 7.65
CA ASN A 20 -2.83 -1.39 6.29
C ASN A 20 -1.45 -1.97 5.94
N LEU A 21 -0.40 -1.74 6.74
CA LEU A 21 0.95 -2.23 6.48
C LEU A 21 1.04 -3.78 6.40
N PRO A 22 0.31 -4.56 7.20
CA PRO A 22 0.28 -6.02 7.06
C PRO A 22 -0.17 -6.49 5.66
N LEU A 23 -1.03 -5.72 4.97
CA LEU A 23 -1.49 -6.07 3.62
C LEU A 23 -0.34 -6.08 2.61
N ARG A 24 0.74 -5.33 2.86
CA ARG A 24 1.93 -5.36 2.00
C ARG A 24 2.60 -6.73 2.03
N PHE A 25 2.63 -7.37 3.20
CA PHE A 25 3.18 -8.72 3.34
C PHE A 25 2.29 -9.74 2.64
N GLU A 26 0.97 -9.63 2.78
CA GLU A 26 0.03 -10.54 2.11
C GLU A 26 0.08 -10.42 0.58
N VAL A 27 0.19 -9.19 0.06
CA VAL A 27 0.42 -8.94 -1.36
C VAL A 27 1.73 -9.57 -1.83
N PHE A 28 2.81 -9.45 -1.06
CA PHE A 28 4.09 -10.08 -1.39
C PHE A 28 4.01 -11.61 -1.35
N LYS A 29 3.38 -12.17 -0.33
CA LYS A 29 3.17 -13.62 -0.14
C LYS A 29 2.33 -14.23 -1.25
N SER A 30 1.39 -13.47 -1.82
CA SER A 30 0.59 -13.93 -2.96
C SER A 30 1.41 -14.21 -4.22
N GLY A 31 2.62 -13.65 -4.34
CA GLY A 31 3.46 -13.74 -5.53
C GLY A 31 2.88 -13.02 -6.76
N ARG A 32 1.71 -12.36 -6.64
CA ARG A 32 1.03 -11.69 -7.75
C ARG A 32 1.59 -10.29 -7.96
N LYS A 33 1.60 -9.85 -9.23
CA LYS A 33 2.04 -8.50 -9.55
C LYS A 33 1.01 -7.49 -9.08
N MET A 34 1.47 -6.38 -8.51
CA MET A 34 0.63 -5.27 -8.07
C MET A 34 -0.36 -4.78 -9.15
N LYS A 35 0.06 -4.78 -10.43
CA LYS A 35 -0.78 -4.40 -11.57
C LYS A 35 -1.96 -5.35 -11.77
N GLU A 36 -1.75 -6.64 -11.53
CA GLU A 36 -2.80 -7.66 -11.68
C GLU A 36 -3.80 -7.59 -10.53
N LEU A 37 -3.32 -7.46 -9.29
CA LEU A 37 -4.17 -7.26 -8.12
C LEU A 37 -5.02 -6.00 -8.27
N ALA A 38 -4.40 -4.89 -8.66
CA ALA A 38 -5.10 -3.63 -8.90
C ALA A 38 -6.19 -3.77 -9.98
N LYS A 39 -5.88 -4.49 -11.08
CA LYS A 39 -6.84 -4.78 -12.15
C LYS A 39 -7.99 -5.67 -11.65
N ALA A 40 -7.70 -6.69 -10.86
CA ALA A 40 -8.71 -7.62 -10.33
C ALA A 40 -9.73 -6.91 -9.42
N ILE A 41 -9.27 -5.99 -8.57
CA ILE A 41 -10.15 -5.23 -7.68
C ILE A 41 -10.70 -3.92 -8.30
N GLY A 42 -10.33 -3.64 -9.56
CA GLY A 42 -10.82 -2.51 -10.33
C GLY A 42 -10.30 -1.14 -9.88
N ILE A 43 -9.03 -1.04 -9.48
CA ILE A 43 -8.41 0.22 -9.06
C ILE A 43 -7.07 0.48 -9.74
N SER A 44 -6.59 1.72 -9.65
CA SER A 44 -5.25 2.08 -10.10
C SER A 44 -4.15 1.45 -9.24
N ARG A 45 -3.05 1.02 -9.86
CA ARG A 45 -1.86 0.49 -9.17
C ARG A 45 -1.34 1.44 -8.08
N GLU A 46 -1.36 2.75 -8.34
CA GLU A 46 -0.95 3.76 -7.36
C GLU A 46 -1.84 3.76 -6.13
N LEU A 47 -3.17 3.68 -6.31
CA LEU A 47 -4.10 3.65 -5.18
C LEU A 47 -3.89 2.40 -4.32
N LEU A 48 -3.66 1.25 -4.95
CA LEU A 48 -3.30 0.02 -4.24
C LEU A 48 -1.98 0.21 -3.46
N SER A 49 -0.97 0.80 -4.09
CA SER A 49 0.31 1.11 -3.46
C SER A 49 0.16 2.04 -2.24
N TYR A 50 -0.59 3.13 -2.37
CA TYR A 50 -0.84 4.04 -1.25
C TYR A 50 -1.63 3.37 -0.12
N THR A 51 -2.54 2.45 -0.46
CA THR A 51 -3.29 1.70 0.55
C THR A 51 -2.37 0.77 1.35
N ILE A 52 -1.62 -0.11 0.68
CA ILE A 52 -0.78 -1.10 1.38
C ILE A 52 0.43 -0.50 2.11
N ASN A 53 0.85 0.71 1.73
CA ASN A 53 1.89 1.47 2.43
C ASN A 53 1.31 2.39 3.51
N GLY A 54 0.00 2.31 3.80
CA GLY A 54 -0.63 3.06 4.88
C GLY A 54 -0.75 4.56 4.65
N HIS A 55 -0.64 5.04 3.41
CA HIS A 55 -0.89 6.45 3.05
C HIS A 55 -2.36 6.73 2.77
N TYR A 56 -3.15 5.69 2.50
CA TYR A 56 -4.57 5.79 2.17
C TYR A 56 -5.39 4.81 3.01
N LYS A 57 -6.55 5.26 3.51
CA LYS A 57 -7.43 4.47 4.38
C LYS A 57 -7.88 3.18 3.71
N GLY A 58 -8.20 3.27 2.42
CA GLY A 58 -8.57 2.11 1.63
C GLY A 58 -9.91 1.49 2.03
N ILE A 59 -10.89 2.27 2.50
CA ILE A 59 -12.22 1.77 2.95
C ILE A 59 -12.83 0.76 1.96
N ASN A 60 -12.74 1.05 0.66
CA ASN A 60 -13.26 0.19 -0.40
C ASN A 60 -12.18 -0.71 -1.05
N VAL A 61 -10.90 -0.50 -0.72
CA VAL A 61 -9.75 -1.20 -1.31
C VAL A 61 -9.35 -2.39 -0.45
N VAL A 62 -9.20 -2.19 0.86
CA VAL A 62 -8.81 -3.21 1.84
C VAL A 62 -9.74 -4.43 1.80
N PRO A 63 -11.08 -4.30 1.90
CA PRO A 63 -11.96 -5.48 1.86
C PRO A 63 -11.91 -6.20 0.51
N LYS A 64 -11.82 -5.47 -0.61
CA LYS A 64 -11.68 -6.08 -1.94
C LYS A 64 -10.35 -6.82 -2.10
N LEU A 65 -9.27 -6.22 -1.60
CA LEU A 65 -7.94 -6.83 -1.64
C LEU A 65 -7.88 -8.08 -0.77
N LYS A 66 -8.45 -8.04 0.44
CA LYS A 66 -8.53 -9.22 1.31
C LYS A 66 -9.31 -10.36 0.66
N LYS A 67 -10.45 -10.06 0.03
CA LYS A 67 -11.25 -11.03 -0.71
C LYS A 67 -10.48 -11.63 -1.89
N GLU A 68 -9.76 -10.80 -2.65
CA GLU A 68 -8.92 -11.24 -3.78
C GLU A 68 -7.71 -12.08 -3.33
N LEU A 69 -7.22 -11.85 -2.12
CA LEU A 69 -6.10 -12.58 -1.51
C LEU A 69 -6.53 -13.79 -0.66
N GLY A 70 -7.84 -14.00 -0.44
CA GLY A 70 -8.38 -15.13 0.33
C GLY A 70 -8.08 -15.09 1.84
N ILE A 71 -7.99 -13.91 2.43
CA ILE A 71 -7.58 -13.67 3.83
C ILE A 71 -8.70 -12.99 4.64
N GLU A 72 -9.92 -13.55 4.55
CA GLU A 72 -11.16 -13.06 5.19
C GLU A 72 -10.97 -12.53 6.62
#